data_AF-A0A397XZR5-F1
#
_entry.id   AF-A0A397XZR5-F1
#
_cell.length_a   1.000
_cell.length_b   1.000
_cell.length_c   1.000
_cell.angle_alpha   90.00
_cell.angle_beta   90.00
_cell.angle_gamma   90.00
#
_symmetry.space_group_name_H-M   'P 1'
#
loop_
_entity.id
_entity.type
_entity.pdbx_description
1 polymer ?
#
loop_
_entity_poly.entity_id
_entity_poly.type
_entity_poly.pdbx_seq_one_letter_code
_entity_poly.pdbx_strand_id
1 'polypeptide(L)'
;MNSTSTHFVPPRRVNIYEPLHQFGMWGETFKSNIGNGNINTPSHIIIPNNQKLDNNLSEDTSHGTPLIFDQETSTSRHPDKIKRRLAQNREAAKKSRLRKKAYVQQLETSRLKLIQLEQELDRARQQGFYVGNGIDTSTTTSLGFSENMNPGIAAFEMEYGQWIEEQNKQICELRTVLQGHIGDVELRLLVEIAMKHYFDLFRMKSAAAKEDVFFVMSGMWRTSAERFFLWIGGFRPSDLIKVLLPHFDVMTDQQILDVCNLRQSCQQAEDALSQGMEKLQHTLADCVAGGRLGEGNYIPQVNSAMERAEASVSFVNQADHLRHETLQQMHRILTTRQAARGLLALGEYFQRLRALSSSWATRHREPT
;
A
#
# COMPACT_ATOMS: atom_id res chain seq x y z
N MET A 1 -46.38 39.93 63.99
CA MET A 1 -45.03 39.79 63.41
C MET A 1 -44.76 38.30 63.26
N ASN A 2 -44.72 37.78 62.04
CA ASN A 2 -44.16 36.48 61.71
C ASN A 2 -43.80 36.46 60.23
N SER A 3 -42.55 36.06 59.97
CA SER A 3 -41.76 36.26 58.77
C SER A 3 -42.19 35.38 57.60
N THR A 4 -42.21 35.94 56.39
CA THR A 4 -42.37 35.19 55.13
C THR A 4 -40.99 34.87 54.57
N SER A 5 -40.62 33.58 54.54
CA SER A 5 -39.41 33.08 53.89
C SER A 5 -39.72 32.73 52.43
N THR A 6 -39.05 33.41 51.50
CA THR A 6 -39.10 33.16 50.06
C THR A 6 -38.25 31.93 49.72
N HIS A 7 -38.90 30.85 49.27
CA HIS A 7 -38.21 29.70 48.70
C HIS A 7 -37.84 29.97 47.22
N PHE A 8 -36.54 29.97 46.95
CA PHE A 8 -35.94 30.03 45.63
C PHE A 8 -36.11 28.69 44.91
N VAL A 9 -36.69 28.70 43.70
CA VAL A 9 -36.82 27.52 42.82
C VAL A 9 -35.73 27.61 41.75
N PRO A 10 -34.80 26.64 41.64
CA PRO A 10 -33.80 26.66 40.57
C PRO A 10 -34.44 26.22 39.23
N PRO A 11 -34.05 26.83 38.09
CA PRO A 11 -34.60 26.47 36.80
C PRO A 11 -34.04 25.11 36.34
N ARG A 12 -34.92 24.26 35.80
CA ARG A 12 -34.59 22.99 35.16
C ARG A 12 -33.56 23.21 34.05
N ARG A 13 -32.34 22.69 34.24
CA ARG A 13 -31.40 22.44 33.13
C ARG A 13 -31.99 21.35 32.24
N VAL A 14 -32.38 21.70 31.03
CA VAL A 14 -32.53 20.73 29.94
C VAL A 14 -31.15 20.60 29.29
N ASN A 15 -30.30 19.75 29.87
CA ASN A 15 -29.06 19.29 29.23
C ASN A 15 -29.40 17.97 28.52
N ILE A 16 -29.67 18.04 27.23
CA ILE A 16 -29.68 16.88 26.34
C ILE A 16 -28.42 17.00 25.49
N TYR A 17 -27.29 16.61 26.08
CA TYR A 17 -26.15 16.13 25.32
C TYR A 17 -25.74 14.85 26.02
N GLU A 18 -26.06 13.73 25.40
CA GLU A 18 -25.64 12.41 25.84
C GLU A 18 -24.17 12.27 25.44
N PRO A 19 -23.23 12.16 26.40
CA PRO A 19 -21.85 11.84 26.07
C PRO A 19 -21.83 10.50 25.32
N LEU A 20 -20.90 10.32 24.37
CA LEU A 20 -20.64 9.06 23.67
C LEU A 20 -20.20 7.96 24.66
N HIS A 21 -21.14 7.45 25.47
CA HIS A 21 -20.93 6.42 26.49
C HIS A 21 -20.71 5.03 25.87
N GLN A 22 -20.87 4.90 24.55
CA GLN A 22 -20.79 3.62 23.85
C GLN A 22 -19.35 3.13 23.59
N PHE A 23 -18.32 3.97 23.83
CA PHE A 23 -16.93 3.60 23.59
C PHE A 23 -16.26 2.84 24.76
N GLY A 24 -16.87 2.77 25.95
CA GLY A 24 -16.30 2.04 27.10
C GLY A 24 -16.27 0.51 26.94
N MET A 25 -17.03 -0.05 25.99
CA MET A 25 -17.20 -1.49 25.84
C MET A 25 -16.13 -2.17 24.96
N TRP A 26 -15.37 -1.42 24.17
CA TRP A 26 -14.39 -1.99 23.24
C TRP A 26 -13.16 -2.58 23.94
N GLY A 27 -12.88 -2.20 25.19
CA GLY A 27 -11.76 -2.72 25.97
C GLY A 27 -12.00 -4.08 26.63
N GLU A 28 -13.27 -4.46 26.85
CA GLU A 28 -13.63 -5.69 27.58
C GLU A 28 -13.73 -6.91 26.66
N THR A 29 -14.10 -6.71 25.39
CA THR A 29 -14.26 -7.80 24.40
C THR A 29 -12.94 -8.53 24.09
N PHE A 30 -11.80 -7.90 24.33
CA PHE A 30 -10.47 -8.48 24.03
C PHE A 30 -9.79 -9.16 25.22
N LYS A 31 -10.28 -8.98 26.46
CA LYS A 31 -9.67 -9.57 27.65
C LYS A 31 -10.08 -11.02 27.89
N SER A 32 -11.20 -11.47 27.32
CA SER A 32 -11.74 -12.81 27.59
C SER A 32 -11.07 -13.96 26.81
N ASN A 33 -10.21 -13.67 25.82
CA ASN A 33 -9.72 -14.68 24.87
C ASN A 33 -8.20 -14.87 24.78
N ILE A 34 -7.41 -14.32 25.71
CA ILE A 34 -5.94 -14.50 25.69
C ILE A 34 -5.48 -15.05 27.05
N GLY A 35 -5.29 -16.36 27.09
CA GLY A 35 -4.72 -17.09 28.22
C GLY A 35 -3.25 -16.74 28.44
N ASN A 36 -2.89 -16.64 29.72
CA ASN A 36 -1.55 -16.35 30.25
C ASN A 36 -0.43 -17.22 29.65
N GLY A 37 0.66 -16.57 29.23
CA GLY A 37 1.94 -17.21 28.90
C GLY A 37 3.10 -16.23 29.09
N ASN A 38 4.05 -16.62 29.94
CA ASN A 38 5.16 -15.83 30.47
C ASN A 38 6.25 -15.53 29.42
N ILE A 39 6.76 -14.30 29.35
CA ILE A 39 7.83 -13.87 28.42
C ILE A 39 9.19 -13.94 29.11
N ASN A 40 10.13 -14.69 28.53
CA ASN A 40 11.57 -14.60 28.81
C ASN A 40 12.33 -14.36 27.49
N THR A 41 12.90 -13.17 27.33
CA THR A 41 13.90 -12.80 26.30
C THR A 41 15.31 -13.25 26.72
N PRO A 42 16.22 -13.60 25.77
CA PRO A 42 17.26 -12.61 25.43
C PRO A 42 17.85 -12.64 23.99
N SER A 43 18.15 -11.41 23.52
CA SER A 43 19.38 -10.89 22.89
C SER A 43 19.90 -11.35 21.51
N HIS A 44 20.03 -10.33 20.66
CA HIS A 44 20.64 -10.28 19.32
C HIS A 44 22.15 -10.60 19.29
N ILE A 45 22.60 -11.27 18.22
CA ILE A 45 24.00 -11.32 17.80
C ILE A 45 24.11 -10.83 16.35
N ILE A 46 24.97 -9.82 16.16
CA ILE A 46 25.31 -9.14 14.91
C ILE A 46 26.42 -9.94 14.21
N ILE A 47 26.27 -10.25 12.93
CA ILE A 47 27.31 -10.85 12.07
C ILE A 47 27.80 -9.79 11.07
N PRO A 48 29.11 -9.47 11.01
CA PRO A 48 29.64 -8.56 10.00
C PRO A 48 30.02 -9.27 8.70
N ASN A 49 29.77 -8.54 7.62
CA ASN A 49 30.06 -8.80 6.22
C ASN A 49 31.57 -8.74 5.95
N ASN A 50 32.12 -9.62 5.09
CA ASN A 50 33.47 -9.45 4.55
C ASN A 50 33.54 -9.85 3.07
N GLN A 51 33.62 -8.82 2.23
CA GLN A 51 34.09 -8.88 0.85
C GLN A 51 35.62 -8.93 0.83
N LYS A 52 36.22 -9.78 -0.02
CA LYS A 52 37.57 -9.56 -0.56
C LYS A 52 37.78 -10.37 -1.84
N LEU A 53 37.79 -9.66 -2.97
CA LEU A 53 38.58 -10.02 -4.15
C LEU A 53 40.06 -9.81 -3.78
N ASP A 54 40.95 -10.65 -4.29
CA ASP A 54 42.22 -10.18 -4.85
C ASP A 54 42.88 -11.23 -5.76
N ASN A 55 43.28 -10.73 -6.93
CA ASN A 55 44.23 -11.33 -7.85
C ASN A 55 45.62 -11.43 -7.19
N ASN A 56 46.46 -12.39 -7.62
CA ASN A 56 47.85 -12.09 -8.04
C ASN A 56 48.56 -13.32 -8.60
N LEU A 57 49.11 -13.13 -9.81
CA LEU A 57 50.20 -13.90 -10.42
C LEU A 57 51.56 -13.40 -9.90
N SER A 58 52.51 -14.32 -9.72
CA SER A 58 53.98 -14.16 -9.91
C SER A 58 54.59 -15.56 -9.70
N GLU A 59 55.22 -16.20 -10.70
CA GLU A 59 56.59 -16.04 -11.21
C GLU A 59 57.68 -16.16 -10.14
N ASP A 60 58.43 -17.27 -10.17
CA ASP A 60 59.88 -17.20 -9.95
C ASP A 60 60.65 -18.37 -10.59
N THR A 61 61.86 -18.05 -11.07
CA THR A 61 62.77 -18.87 -11.88
C THR A 61 64.10 -19.07 -11.15
N SER A 62 64.71 -20.26 -11.23
CA SER A 62 66.17 -20.53 -11.39
C SER A 62 66.46 -21.99 -11.01
N HIS A 63 67.36 -22.76 -11.63
CA HIS A 63 68.76 -22.48 -11.95
C HIS A 63 69.28 -23.41 -13.08
N GLY A 64 70.31 -22.95 -13.81
CA GLY A 64 71.28 -23.83 -14.48
C GLY A 64 71.90 -23.27 -15.76
N THR A 65 73.10 -22.69 -15.67
CA THR A 65 73.93 -22.17 -16.79
C THR A 65 75.23 -23.02 -16.91
N PRO A 66 76.12 -22.82 -17.91
CA PRO A 66 76.13 -23.39 -19.26
C PRO A 66 77.41 -24.20 -19.59
N LEU A 67 77.43 -25.01 -20.65
CA LEU A 67 78.68 -25.35 -21.36
C LEU A 67 78.45 -25.53 -22.88
N ILE A 68 79.42 -25.02 -23.64
CA ILE A 68 79.50 -24.87 -25.10
C ILE A 68 80.31 -26.03 -25.70
N PHE A 69 79.85 -26.57 -26.84
CA PHE A 69 80.55 -27.18 -28.00
C PHE A 69 79.47 -28.03 -28.74
N ASP A 70 79.34 -28.14 -30.05
CA ASP A 70 80.19 -27.73 -31.15
C ASP A 70 79.38 -27.78 -32.46
N GLN A 71 79.95 -27.19 -33.49
CA GLN A 71 79.45 -27.14 -34.85
C GLN A 71 79.46 -28.52 -35.54
N GLU A 72 78.52 -28.72 -36.47
CA GLU A 72 78.57 -29.58 -37.66
C GLU A 72 77.59 -30.76 -37.79
N THR A 73 77.03 -30.84 -39.01
CA THR A 73 76.43 -31.98 -39.71
C THR A 73 75.06 -32.54 -39.25
N SER A 74 74.01 -32.20 -40.01
CA SER A 74 73.13 -33.18 -40.70
C SER A 74 71.80 -32.55 -41.14
N THR A 75 71.76 -32.12 -42.39
CA THR A 75 70.57 -31.67 -43.16
C THR A 75 69.54 -32.79 -43.44
N SER A 76 69.38 -33.79 -42.57
CA SER A 76 68.50 -34.95 -42.79
C SER A 76 67.32 -35.11 -41.82
N ARG A 77 67.21 -34.30 -40.75
CA ARG A 77 66.08 -34.38 -39.77
C ARG A 77 65.04 -33.26 -39.85
N HIS A 78 65.17 -32.36 -40.82
CA HIS A 78 64.25 -31.23 -41.00
C HIS A 78 62.90 -31.57 -41.67
N PRO A 79 62.81 -32.46 -42.69
CA PRO A 79 61.56 -32.67 -43.41
C PRO A 79 60.51 -33.42 -42.59
N ASP A 80 60.91 -34.35 -41.72
CA ASP A 80 59.94 -35.14 -40.92
C ASP A 80 59.33 -34.36 -39.76
N LYS A 81 60.07 -33.40 -39.20
CA LYS A 81 59.54 -32.45 -38.21
C LYS A 81 58.55 -31.48 -38.86
N ILE A 82 58.84 -31.05 -40.10
CA ILE A 82 57.91 -30.24 -40.91
C ILE A 82 56.64 -31.03 -41.24
N LYS A 83 56.76 -32.28 -41.71
CA LYS A 83 55.61 -33.16 -42.02
C LYS A 83 54.71 -33.38 -40.80
N ARG A 84 55.29 -33.59 -39.60
CA ARG A 84 54.54 -33.72 -38.35
C ARG A 84 53.79 -32.44 -37.97
N ARG A 85 54.41 -31.28 -38.09
CA ARG A 85 53.75 -29.98 -37.84
C ARG A 85 52.60 -29.73 -38.83
N LEU A 86 52.77 -30.07 -40.11
CA LEU A 86 51.72 -29.99 -41.12
C LEU A 86 50.54 -30.91 -40.80
N ALA A 87 50.79 -32.14 -40.34
CA ALA A 87 49.75 -33.07 -39.92
C ALA A 87 48.98 -32.55 -38.69
N GLN A 88 49.68 -32.04 -37.68
CA GLN A 88 49.05 -31.42 -36.50
C GLN A 88 48.24 -30.16 -36.86
N ASN A 89 48.73 -29.34 -37.78
CA ASN A 89 48.00 -28.16 -38.26
C ASN A 89 46.73 -28.56 -39.02
N ARG A 90 46.79 -29.61 -39.86
CA ARG A 90 45.60 -30.18 -40.52
C ARG A 90 44.56 -30.68 -39.52
N GLU A 91 44.98 -31.39 -38.48
CA GLU A 91 44.06 -31.87 -37.43
C GLU A 91 43.50 -30.73 -36.57
N ALA A 92 44.33 -29.75 -36.20
CA ALA A 92 43.89 -28.55 -35.50
C ALA A 92 42.88 -27.74 -36.33
N ALA A 93 43.10 -27.62 -37.63
CA ALA A 93 42.18 -26.96 -38.57
C ALA A 93 40.84 -27.72 -38.67
N LYS A 94 40.86 -29.06 -38.76
CA LYS A 94 39.64 -29.88 -38.72
C LYS A 94 38.87 -29.68 -37.41
N LYS A 95 39.54 -29.75 -36.26
CA LYS A 95 38.92 -29.57 -34.94
C LYS A 95 38.36 -28.15 -34.76
N SER A 96 39.08 -27.14 -35.25
CA SER A 96 38.60 -25.74 -35.29
C SER A 96 37.33 -25.61 -36.14
N ARG A 97 37.33 -26.18 -37.35
CA ARG A 97 36.17 -26.20 -38.24
C ARG A 97 34.97 -26.89 -37.61
N LEU A 98 35.18 -28.01 -36.91
CA LEU A 98 34.11 -28.74 -36.23
C LEU A 98 33.48 -27.92 -35.09
N ARG A 99 34.31 -27.26 -34.27
CA ARG A 99 33.83 -26.37 -33.19
C ARG A 99 33.06 -25.17 -33.75
N LYS A 100 33.56 -24.54 -34.80
CA LYS A 100 32.84 -23.44 -35.48
C LYS A 100 31.50 -23.93 -36.05
N LYS A 101 31.47 -25.13 -36.65
CA LYS A 101 30.22 -25.73 -37.15
C LYS A 101 29.21 -25.97 -36.03
N ALA A 102 29.64 -26.51 -34.89
CA ALA A 102 28.77 -26.73 -33.73
C ALA A 102 28.24 -25.41 -33.15
N TYR A 103 29.09 -24.38 -33.06
CA TYR A 103 28.69 -23.05 -32.60
C TYR A 103 27.66 -22.39 -33.53
N VAL A 104 27.85 -22.50 -34.86
CA VAL A 104 26.88 -22.00 -35.84
C VAL A 104 25.53 -22.73 -35.71
N GLN A 105 25.53 -24.05 -35.55
CA GLN A 105 24.29 -24.80 -35.31
C GLN A 105 23.59 -24.37 -34.02
N GLN A 106 24.35 -24.09 -32.95
CA GLN A 106 23.79 -23.57 -31.71
C GLN A 106 23.17 -22.18 -31.92
N LEU A 107 23.81 -21.29 -32.68
CA LEU A 107 23.26 -19.98 -33.03
C LEU A 107 21.98 -20.09 -33.87
N GLU A 108 21.93 -21.01 -34.84
CA GLU A 108 20.71 -21.28 -35.62
C GLU A 108 19.57 -21.77 -34.72
N THR A 109 19.88 -22.67 -33.77
CA THR A 109 18.91 -23.16 -32.79
C THR A 109 18.40 -22.05 -31.88
N SER A 110 19.29 -21.20 -31.37
CA SER A 110 18.91 -20.05 -30.54
C SER A 110 18.08 -19.03 -31.31
N ARG A 111 18.40 -18.80 -32.59
CA ARG A 111 17.63 -17.91 -33.47
C ARG A 111 16.19 -18.40 -33.67
N LEU A 112 16.00 -19.70 -33.89
CA LEU A 112 14.65 -20.28 -34.01
C LEU A 112 13.84 -20.14 -32.71
N LYS A 113 14.48 -20.36 -31.55
CA LYS A 113 13.84 -20.13 -30.24
C LYS A 113 13.44 -18.67 -30.04
N LEU A 114 14.31 -17.73 -30.44
CA LEU A 114 14.00 -16.30 -30.34
C LEU A 114 12.78 -15.95 -31.18
N ILE A 115 12.71 -16.43 -32.44
CA ILE A 115 11.55 -16.22 -33.32
C ILE A 115 10.28 -16.81 -32.70
N GLN A 116 10.35 -18.00 -32.09
CA GLN A 116 9.21 -18.59 -31.39
C GLN A 116 8.73 -17.73 -30.21
N LEU A 117 9.67 -17.25 -29.39
CA LEU A 117 9.36 -16.38 -28.25
C LEU A 117 8.77 -15.04 -28.71
N GLU A 118 9.27 -14.45 -29.78
CA GLU A 118 8.71 -13.24 -30.39
C GLU A 118 7.26 -13.48 -30.85
N GLN A 119 6.98 -14.61 -31.51
CA GLN A 119 5.62 -14.97 -31.92
C GLN A 119 4.68 -15.23 -30.74
N GLU A 120 5.17 -15.83 -29.66
CA GLU A 120 4.39 -16.03 -28.43
C GLU A 120 4.10 -14.69 -27.74
N LEU A 121 5.08 -13.78 -27.73
CA LEU A 121 4.94 -12.44 -27.16
C LEU A 121 3.96 -11.59 -27.98
N ASP A 122 4.02 -11.64 -29.31
CA ASP A 122 3.07 -10.95 -30.18
C ASP A 122 1.66 -11.54 -30.05
N ARG A 123 1.52 -12.87 -29.88
CA ARG A 123 0.23 -13.50 -29.56
C ARG A 123 -0.32 -13.04 -28.22
N ALA A 124 0.51 -12.95 -27.18
CA ALA A 124 0.12 -12.45 -25.86
C ALA A 124 -0.30 -10.97 -25.93
N ARG A 125 0.41 -10.15 -26.71
CA ARG A 125 0.03 -8.75 -26.95
C ARG A 125 -1.29 -8.63 -27.71
N GLN A 126 -1.53 -9.46 -28.73
CA GLN A 126 -2.79 -9.47 -29.47
C GLN A 126 -3.96 -9.95 -28.61
N GLN A 127 -3.77 -10.98 -27.77
CA GLN A 127 -4.78 -11.39 -26.78
C GLN A 127 -5.09 -10.26 -25.78
N GLY A 128 -4.08 -9.46 -25.38
CA GLY A 128 -4.28 -8.23 -24.60
C GLY A 128 -4.95 -7.08 -25.36
N PHE A 129 -4.93 -7.08 -26.69
CA PHE A 129 -5.47 -6.00 -27.54
C PHE A 129 -6.95 -6.22 -27.90
N TYR A 130 -7.42 -7.47 -28.00
CA TYR A 130 -8.84 -7.77 -28.35
C TYR A 130 -9.85 -7.56 -27.21
N VAL A 131 -9.39 -7.35 -25.96
CA VAL A 131 -10.24 -6.96 -24.82
C VAL A 131 -10.19 -5.43 -24.57
N GLY A 132 -9.31 -4.70 -25.27
CA GLY A 132 -8.99 -3.30 -25.00
C GLY A 132 -9.58 -2.25 -25.95
N ASN A 133 -10.57 -2.58 -26.79
CA ASN A 133 -11.23 -1.57 -27.63
C ASN A 133 -12.50 -1.04 -26.96
N GLY A 134 -12.31 -0.04 -26.09
CA GLY A 134 -13.38 0.67 -25.41
C GLY A 134 -12.90 1.92 -24.66
N ILE A 135 -12.34 2.88 -25.39
CA ILE A 135 -12.36 4.34 -25.11
C ILE A 135 -11.68 4.81 -23.80
N ASP A 136 -10.45 5.28 -23.99
CA ASP A 136 -9.84 6.52 -23.50
C ASP A 136 -10.51 7.21 -22.29
N THR A 137 -9.89 7.12 -21.11
CA THR A 137 -9.46 8.24 -20.25
C THR A 137 -8.84 7.70 -18.95
N SER A 138 -7.71 8.30 -18.54
CA SER A 138 -6.99 8.13 -17.27
C SER A 138 -5.92 7.03 -17.18
N THR A 139 -4.69 7.44 -17.45
CA THR A 139 -3.46 6.89 -16.90
C THR A 139 -3.47 6.98 -15.36
N THR A 140 -4.06 5.99 -14.70
CA THR A 140 -3.71 5.68 -13.30
C THR A 140 -3.72 4.17 -13.07
N THR A 141 -2.52 3.60 -12.93
CA THR A 141 -2.24 2.44 -12.06
C THR A 141 -2.92 1.10 -12.37
N SER A 142 -3.00 0.68 -13.63
CA SER A 142 -3.14 -0.76 -13.93
C SER A 142 -1.75 -1.38 -14.03
N LEU A 143 -1.22 -1.83 -12.88
CA LEU A 143 -0.10 -2.76 -12.86
C LEU A 143 -0.64 -4.12 -13.32
N GLY A 144 -0.12 -4.64 -14.43
CA GLY A 144 -0.61 -5.84 -15.09
C GLY A 144 -0.51 -7.11 -14.23
N PHE A 145 -1.58 -7.40 -13.50
CA PHE A 145 -1.93 -8.71 -12.95
C PHE A 145 -3.45 -8.80 -12.91
N SER A 146 -4.08 -9.26 -13.99
CA SER A 146 -5.52 -9.52 -13.97
C SER A 146 -5.86 -10.75 -14.79
N GLU A 147 -5.62 -11.92 -14.19
CA GLU A 147 -6.39 -13.13 -14.53
C GLU A 147 -7.05 -13.77 -13.29
N ASN A 148 -6.77 -13.30 -12.06
CA ASN A 148 -7.30 -13.90 -10.82
C ASN A 148 -7.83 -12.87 -9.79
N MET A 149 -8.24 -11.66 -10.21
CA MET A 149 -8.75 -10.67 -9.25
C MET A 149 -10.03 -11.19 -8.57
N ASN A 150 -10.13 -11.13 -7.24
CA ASN A 150 -11.37 -11.43 -6.53
C ASN A 150 -12.49 -10.54 -7.12
N PRO A 151 -13.61 -11.10 -7.61
CA PRO A 151 -14.67 -10.33 -8.26
C PRO A 151 -15.24 -9.22 -7.37
N GLY A 152 -15.27 -9.42 -6.04
CA GLY A 152 -15.68 -8.39 -5.09
C GLY A 152 -14.71 -7.21 -5.00
N ILE A 153 -13.41 -7.46 -5.18
CA ILE A 153 -12.38 -6.39 -5.24
C ILE A 153 -12.47 -5.63 -6.56
N ALA A 154 -12.65 -6.33 -7.68
CA ALA A 154 -12.85 -5.69 -8.97
C ALA A 154 -14.13 -4.81 -8.99
N ALA A 155 -15.22 -5.29 -8.37
CA ALA A 155 -16.45 -4.51 -8.20
C ALA A 155 -16.21 -3.26 -7.35
N PHE A 156 -15.51 -3.40 -6.22
CA PHE A 156 -15.16 -2.26 -5.38
C PHE A 156 -14.31 -1.22 -6.11
N GLU A 157 -13.30 -1.62 -6.88
CA GLU A 157 -12.45 -0.68 -7.64
C GLU A 157 -13.27 0.12 -8.67
N MET A 158 -14.20 -0.55 -9.37
CA MET A 158 -15.09 0.11 -10.32
C MET A 158 -16.04 1.09 -9.62
N GLU A 159 -16.70 0.66 -8.55
CA GLU A 159 -17.62 1.51 -7.77
C GLU A 159 -16.87 2.68 -7.12
N TYR A 160 -15.64 2.47 -6.64
CA TYR A 160 -14.81 3.52 -6.07
C TYR A 160 -14.38 4.54 -7.13
N GLY A 161 -14.07 4.12 -8.36
CA GLY A 161 -13.81 5.03 -9.48
C GLY A 161 -15.00 5.96 -9.75
N GLN A 162 -16.21 5.41 -9.82
CA GLN A 162 -17.45 6.18 -9.99
C GLN A 162 -17.72 7.09 -8.78
N TRP A 163 -17.47 6.60 -7.57
CA TRP A 163 -17.58 7.38 -6.34
C TRP A 163 -16.69 8.62 -6.39
N ILE A 164 -15.46 8.48 -6.87
CA ILE A 164 -14.50 9.57 -7.03
C ILE A 164 -14.98 10.63 -8.02
N GLU A 165 -15.57 10.21 -9.14
CA GLU A 165 -16.12 11.13 -10.15
C GLU A 165 -17.29 11.93 -9.60
N GLU A 166 -18.25 11.25 -8.96
CA GLU A 166 -19.40 11.89 -8.33
C GLU A 166 -18.96 12.82 -7.19
N GLN A 167 -17.94 12.42 -6.41
CA GLN A 167 -17.37 13.28 -5.38
C GLN A 167 -16.81 14.59 -5.95
N ASN A 168 -16.10 14.52 -7.08
CA ASN A 168 -15.56 15.71 -7.74
C ASN A 168 -16.68 16.63 -8.24
N LYS A 169 -17.78 16.06 -8.75
CA LYS A 169 -18.96 16.81 -9.16
C LYS A 169 -19.64 17.51 -7.98
N GLN A 170 -19.88 16.80 -6.87
CA GLN A 170 -20.48 17.37 -5.65
C GLN A 170 -19.61 18.47 -5.04
N ILE A 171 -18.28 18.33 -5.07
CA ILE A 171 -17.34 19.38 -4.65
C ILE A 171 -17.50 20.63 -5.52
N CYS A 172 -17.62 20.49 -6.85
CA CYS A 172 -17.85 21.62 -7.73
C CYS A 172 -19.20 22.29 -7.48
N GLU A 173 -20.27 21.51 -7.30
CA GLU A 173 -21.60 22.01 -6.99
C GLU A 173 -21.64 22.77 -5.66
N LEU A 174 -21.11 22.19 -4.58
CA LEU A 174 -20.98 22.85 -3.28
C LEU A 174 -20.20 24.16 -3.39
N ARG A 175 -19.11 24.20 -4.17
CA ARG A 175 -18.32 25.42 -4.38
C ARG A 175 -19.15 26.50 -5.06
N THR A 176 -19.85 26.17 -6.14
CA THR A 176 -20.71 27.11 -6.87
C THR A 176 -21.84 27.64 -5.97
N VAL A 177 -22.51 26.75 -5.22
CA VAL A 177 -23.60 27.13 -4.32
C VAL A 177 -23.11 28.03 -3.18
N LEU A 178 -21.95 27.72 -2.60
CA LEU A 178 -21.38 28.52 -1.51
C LEU A 178 -20.82 29.88 -1.94
N GLN A 179 -20.57 30.08 -3.24
CA GLN A 179 -20.20 31.36 -3.84
C GLN A 179 -21.44 32.17 -4.26
N GLY A 180 -22.55 31.51 -4.55
CA GLY A 180 -23.83 32.14 -4.90
C GLY A 180 -24.67 32.58 -3.69
N HIS A 181 -25.74 33.30 -3.97
CA HIS A 181 -26.82 33.61 -3.00
C HIS A 181 -27.96 32.60 -3.14
N ILE A 182 -27.66 31.32 -2.92
CA ILE A 182 -28.66 30.25 -2.98
C ILE A 182 -29.37 30.10 -1.62
N GLY A 183 -30.62 29.66 -1.65
CA GLY A 183 -31.45 29.46 -0.47
C GLY A 183 -30.98 28.30 0.42
N ASP A 184 -31.18 28.43 1.73
CA ASP A 184 -30.70 27.47 2.73
C ASP A 184 -31.29 26.06 2.58
N VAL A 185 -32.43 25.91 1.91
CA VAL A 185 -33.08 24.62 1.65
C VAL A 185 -32.26 23.77 0.66
N GLU A 186 -31.81 24.37 -0.43
CA GLU A 186 -30.99 23.69 -1.44
C GLU A 186 -29.62 23.32 -0.87
N LEU A 187 -29.03 24.23 -0.08
CA LEU A 187 -27.77 23.95 0.61
C LEU A 187 -27.89 22.78 1.60
N ARG A 188 -29.00 22.67 2.33
CA ARG A 188 -29.26 21.54 3.22
C ARG A 188 -29.33 20.21 2.46
N LEU A 189 -30.05 20.20 1.35
CA LEU A 189 -30.14 19.01 0.49
C LEU A 189 -28.76 18.57 0.01
N LEU A 190 -27.92 19.49 -0.45
CA LEU A 190 -26.55 19.18 -0.89
C LEU A 190 -25.67 18.62 0.23
N VAL A 191 -25.80 19.16 1.44
CA VAL A 191 -25.10 18.63 2.62
C VAL A 191 -25.54 17.20 2.92
N GLU A 192 -26.84 16.91 2.88
CA GLU A 192 -27.37 15.56 3.10
C GLU A 192 -26.89 14.57 2.03
N ILE A 193 -26.89 14.98 0.75
CA ILE A 193 -26.38 14.19 -0.37
C ILE A 193 -24.88 13.88 -0.17
N ALA A 194 -24.07 14.88 0.15
CA ALA A 194 -22.64 14.72 0.36
C ALA A 194 -22.33 13.84 1.58
N MET A 195 -23.09 13.96 2.66
CA MET A 195 -22.97 13.08 3.82
C MET A 195 -23.27 11.62 3.47
N LYS A 196 -24.39 11.37 2.77
CA LYS A 196 -24.75 10.04 2.27
C LYS A 196 -23.66 9.45 1.39
N HIS A 197 -23.05 10.28 0.53
CA HIS A 197 -21.99 9.85 -0.37
C HIS A 197 -20.78 9.28 0.40
N TYR A 198 -20.32 9.92 1.49
CA TYR A 198 -19.29 9.32 2.35
C TYR A 198 -19.74 8.05 3.07
N PHE A 199 -21.01 7.95 3.46
CA PHE A 199 -21.53 6.74 4.10
C PHE A 199 -21.60 5.55 3.13
N ASP A 200 -21.91 5.80 1.86
CA ASP A 200 -21.84 4.79 0.81
C ASP A 200 -20.40 4.28 0.65
N LEU A 201 -19.37 5.14 0.76
CA LEU A 201 -17.96 4.70 0.77
C LEU A 201 -17.66 3.73 1.91
N PHE A 202 -18.11 4.03 3.13
CA PHE A 202 -17.89 3.14 4.28
C PHE A 202 -18.60 1.79 4.10
N ARG A 203 -19.80 1.79 3.49
CA ARG A 203 -20.51 0.55 3.14
C ARG A 203 -19.75 -0.28 2.11
N MET A 204 -19.31 0.34 1.01
CA MET A 204 -18.53 -0.33 -0.04
C MET A 204 -17.24 -0.93 0.54
N LYS A 205 -16.54 -0.18 1.40
CA LYS A 205 -15.34 -0.67 2.09
C LYS A 205 -15.61 -1.84 3.02
N SER A 206 -16.73 -1.83 3.74
CA SER A 206 -17.11 -2.95 4.60
C SER A 206 -17.33 -4.23 3.80
N ALA A 207 -17.93 -4.13 2.60
CA ALA A 207 -18.06 -5.26 1.69
C ALA A 207 -16.69 -5.73 1.17
N ALA A 208 -15.85 -4.81 0.68
CA ALA A 208 -14.51 -5.15 0.19
C ALA A 208 -13.62 -5.76 1.28
N ALA A 209 -13.75 -5.32 2.54
CA ALA A 209 -12.96 -5.87 3.65
C ALA A 209 -13.31 -7.33 3.96
N LYS A 210 -14.54 -7.78 3.68
CA LYS A 210 -14.92 -9.19 3.83
C LYS A 210 -14.31 -10.08 2.75
N GLU A 211 -14.04 -9.50 1.58
CA GLU A 211 -13.43 -10.18 0.43
C GLU A 211 -11.90 -10.22 0.54
N ASP A 212 -11.29 -9.06 0.85
CA ASP A 212 -9.87 -8.92 1.12
C ASP A 212 -9.62 -7.70 2.04
N VAL A 213 -9.44 -7.98 3.33
CA VAL A 213 -9.13 -6.94 4.31
C VAL A 213 -7.77 -6.29 4.09
N PHE A 214 -6.79 -7.04 3.59
CA PHE A 214 -5.44 -6.52 3.35
C PHE A 214 -5.41 -5.56 2.17
N PHE A 215 -6.24 -5.77 1.14
CA PHE A 215 -6.48 -4.80 0.07
C PHE A 215 -6.99 -3.45 0.62
N VAL A 216 -7.99 -3.48 1.49
CA VAL A 216 -8.54 -2.25 2.09
C VAL A 216 -7.53 -1.57 3.01
N MET A 217 -6.86 -2.34 3.87
CA MET A 217 -5.92 -1.84 4.87
C MET A 217 -4.60 -1.31 4.29
N SER A 218 -4.10 -1.92 3.22
CA SER A 218 -2.91 -1.43 2.50
C SER A 218 -3.20 -0.16 1.68
N GLY A 219 -4.49 0.14 1.46
CA GLY A 219 -4.90 1.28 0.66
C GLY A 219 -4.59 1.13 -0.83
N MET A 220 -4.54 -0.10 -1.35
CA MET A 220 -4.24 -0.35 -2.77
C MET A 220 -5.22 0.37 -3.71
N TRP A 221 -6.45 0.56 -3.26
CA TRP A 221 -7.49 1.36 -3.90
C TRP A 221 -7.26 2.89 -3.89
N ARG A 222 -6.20 3.39 -3.24
CA ARG A 222 -5.87 4.82 -3.12
C ARG A 222 -4.58 5.17 -3.86
N THR A 223 -4.39 6.46 -4.16
CA THR A 223 -3.11 6.95 -4.68
C THR A 223 -2.00 6.88 -3.62
N SER A 224 -0.73 6.86 -4.04
CA SER A 224 0.40 6.69 -3.10
C SER A 224 0.48 7.80 -2.05
N ALA A 225 0.16 9.04 -2.42
CA ALA A 225 0.14 10.16 -1.47
C ALA A 225 -1.02 10.06 -0.47
N GLU A 226 -2.20 9.58 -0.88
CA GLU A 226 -3.31 9.32 0.04
C GLU A 226 -2.97 8.19 1.02
N ARG A 227 -2.36 7.10 0.53
CA ARG A 227 -1.92 5.96 1.35
C ARG A 227 -0.98 6.37 2.49
N PHE A 228 -0.18 7.40 2.29
CA PHE A 228 0.74 7.90 3.30
C PHE A 228 0.03 8.36 4.58
N PHE A 229 -1.21 8.82 4.48
CA PHE A 229 -2.03 9.29 5.61
C PHE A 229 -3.10 8.29 6.05
N LEU A 230 -2.97 7.02 5.64
CA LEU A 230 -3.95 5.98 5.93
C LEU A 230 -3.80 5.49 7.38
N TRP A 231 -4.92 5.38 8.07
CA TRP A 231 -5.07 4.81 9.41
C TRP A 231 -6.23 3.81 9.37
N ILE A 232 -5.98 2.51 9.60
CA ILE A 232 -6.99 1.44 9.60
C ILE A 232 -7.99 1.59 8.43
N GLY A 233 -7.46 1.47 7.20
CA GLY A 233 -8.24 1.50 5.96
C GLY A 233 -8.84 2.86 5.58
N GLY A 234 -8.57 3.97 6.26
CA GLY A 234 -9.10 5.29 5.86
C GLY A 234 -8.38 6.46 6.55
N PHE A 235 -8.99 7.64 6.59
CA PHE A 235 -8.40 8.80 7.30
C PHE A 235 -8.55 8.67 8.81
N ARG A 236 -7.70 9.34 9.59
CA ARG A 236 -7.90 9.49 11.04
C ARG A 236 -8.86 10.65 11.33
N PRO A 237 -10.02 10.44 11.98
CA PRO A 237 -11.01 11.48 12.26
C PRO A 237 -10.48 12.72 13.00
N SER A 238 -9.62 12.55 14.02
CA SER A 238 -9.04 13.66 14.79
C SER A 238 -8.13 14.56 13.93
N ASP A 239 -7.27 13.95 13.12
CA ASP A 239 -6.43 14.64 12.13
C ASP A 239 -7.29 15.36 11.10
N LEU A 240 -8.38 14.72 10.67
CA LEU A 240 -9.30 15.34 9.73
C LEU A 240 -9.96 16.59 10.33
N ILE A 241 -10.48 16.51 11.55
CA ILE A 241 -11.07 17.69 12.23
C ILE A 241 -10.04 18.82 12.31
N LYS A 242 -8.78 18.50 12.62
CA LYS A 242 -7.69 19.50 12.66
C LYS A 242 -7.45 20.16 11.31
N VAL A 243 -7.51 19.41 10.21
CA VAL A 243 -7.38 19.95 8.84
C VAL A 243 -8.58 20.82 8.46
N LEU A 244 -9.80 20.44 8.88
CA LEU A 244 -11.02 21.16 8.53
C LEU A 244 -11.25 22.43 9.35
N LEU A 245 -10.77 22.47 10.60
CA LEU A 245 -11.05 23.56 11.53
C LEU A 245 -10.78 24.97 10.97
N PRO A 246 -9.65 25.22 10.25
CA PRO A 246 -9.36 26.54 9.67
C PRO A 246 -10.27 26.94 8.50
N HIS A 247 -11.10 26.03 8.00
CA HIS A 247 -11.95 26.25 6.82
C HIS A 247 -13.41 26.55 7.18
N PHE A 248 -13.78 26.49 8.47
CA PHE A 248 -15.08 26.92 8.91
C PHE A 248 -15.15 28.44 8.99
N ASP A 249 -16.30 29.01 8.60
CA ASP A 249 -16.63 30.40 8.86
C ASP A 249 -16.74 30.63 10.39
N VAL A 250 -16.95 31.88 10.84
CA VAL A 250 -17.03 32.25 12.26
C VAL A 250 -17.90 31.25 13.04
N MET A 251 -17.25 30.51 13.95
CA MET A 251 -17.87 29.55 14.86
C MET A 251 -18.14 30.22 16.21
N THR A 252 -19.19 29.80 16.89
CA THR A 252 -19.42 30.26 18.27
C THR A 252 -18.45 29.58 19.23
N ASP A 253 -18.18 30.20 20.38
CA ASP A 253 -17.32 29.61 21.43
C ASP A 253 -17.81 28.22 21.85
N GLN A 254 -19.13 28.03 21.89
CA GLN A 254 -19.74 26.73 22.18
C GLN A 254 -19.43 25.70 21.09
N GLN A 255 -19.59 26.05 19.80
CA GLN A 255 -19.25 25.15 18.70
C GLN A 255 -17.75 24.78 18.70
N ILE A 256 -16.88 25.74 18.99
CA ILE A 256 -15.42 25.49 19.07
C ILE A 256 -15.13 24.49 20.19
N LEU A 257 -15.73 24.69 21.38
CA LEU A 257 -15.59 23.78 22.51
C LEU A 257 -16.09 22.36 22.16
N ASP A 258 -17.26 22.26 21.53
CA ASP A 258 -17.86 20.98 21.16
C ASP A 258 -17.03 20.24 20.10
N VAL A 259 -16.49 20.95 19.10
CA VAL A 259 -15.57 20.35 18.11
C VAL A 259 -14.24 19.92 18.76
N CYS A 260 -13.73 20.68 19.74
CA CYS A 260 -12.53 20.29 20.47
C CYS A 260 -12.77 19.01 21.30
N ASN A 261 -13.91 18.93 21.98
CA ASN A 261 -14.32 17.74 22.72
C ASN A 261 -14.49 16.53 21.78
N LEU A 262 -15.17 16.71 20.64
CA LEU A 262 -15.33 15.66 19.63
C LEU A 262 -13.97 15.17 19.12
N ARG A 263 -13.04 16.08 18.83
CA ARG A 263 -11.67 15.71 18.40
C ARG A 263 -10.96 14.89 19.46
N GLN A 264 -11.06 15.29 20.73
CA GLN A 264 -10.45 14.55 21.84
C GLN A 264 -11.07 13.16 22.01
N SER A 265 -12.39 13.03 21.91
CA SER A 265 -13.06 11.73 21.94
C SER A 265 -12.67 10.84 20.77
N CYS A 266 -12.53 11.41 19.55
CA CYS A 266 -12.02 10.68 18.40
C CYS A 266 -10.60 10.16 18.66
N GLN A 267 -9.71 11.01 19.19
CA GLN A 267 -8.33 10.61 19.50
C GLN A 267 -8.28 9.44 20.48
N GLN A 268 -9.10 9.46 21.54
CA GLN A 268 -9.15 8.37 22.51
C GLN A 268 -9.62 7.04 21.87
N ALA A 269 -10.64 7.09 21.02
CA ALA A 269 -11.13 5.92 20.30
C ALA A 269 -10.10 5.42 19.28
N GLU A 270 -9.43 6.32 18.58
CA GLU A 270 -8.35 6.01 17.64
C GLU A 270 -7.16 5.34 18.33
N ASP A 271 -6.76 5.84 19.49
CA ASP A 271 -5.67 5.26 20.29
C ASP A 271 -6.03 3.85 20.76
N ALA A 272 -7.27 3.64 21.22
CA ALA A 272 -7.77 2.33 21.63
C ALA A 272 -7.79 1.33 20.46
N LEU A 273 -8.30 1.74 19.30
CA LEU A 273 -8.32 0.92 18.08
C LEU A 273 -6.91 0.60 17.58
N SER A 274 -6.00 1.59 17.62
CA SER A 274 -4.60 1.41 17.20
C SER A 274 -3.88 0.41 18.10
N GLN A 275 -4.03 0.52 19.43
CA GLN A 275 -3.47 -0.45 20.38
C GLN A 275 -4.04 -1.86 20.20
N GLY A 276 -5.34 -1.97 19.90
CA GLY A 276 -5.97 -3.25 19.58
C GLY A 276 -5.40 -3.87 18.31
N MET A 277 -5.22 -3.06 17.26
CA MET A 277 -4.64 -3.48 15.99
C MET A 277 -3.17 -3.91 16.15
N GLU A 278 -2.37 -3.16 16.92
CA GLU A 278 -0.99 -3.53 17.23
C GLU A 278 -0.93 -4.88 17.93
N LYS A 279 -1.78 -5.14 18.94
CA LYS A 279 -1.85 -6.46 19.60
C LYS A 279 -2.22 -7.58 18.64
N LEU A 280 -3.16 -7.32 17.72
CA LEU A 280 -3.54 -8.27 16.68
C LEU A 280 -2.34 -8.57 15.75
N GLN A 281 -1.60 -7.55 15.34
CA GLN A 281 -0.41 -7.70 14.50
C GLN A 281 0.69 -8.53 15.20
N HIS A 282 0.92 -8.31 16.50
CA HIS A 282 1.85 -9.13 17.28
C HIS A 282 1.37 -10.58 17.35
N THR A 283 0.09 -10.81 17.63
CA THR A 283 -0.50 -12.15 17.67
C THR A 283 -0.36 -12.86 16.32
N LEU A 284 -0.62 -12.15 15.22
CA LEU A 284 -0.43 -12.66 13.86
C LEU A 284 1.03 -13.03 13.59
N ALA A 285 1.96 -12.17 13.97
CA ALA A 285 3.39 -12.42 13.83
C ALA A 285 3.80 -13.69 14.61
N ASP A 286 3.31 -13.86 15.84
CA ASP A 286 3.57 -15.06 16.66
C ASP A 286 2.97 -16.34 16.03
N CYS A 287 1.74 -16.27 15.50
CA CYS A 287 1.12 -17.38 14.76
C CYS A 287 1.96 -17.80 13.55
N VAL A 288 2.43 -16.84 12.76
CA VAL A 288 3.25 -17.09 11.56
C VAL A 288 4.64 -17.61 11.93
N ALA A 289 5.23 -17.07 13.00
CA ALA A 289 6.56 -17.48 13.48
C ALA A 289 6.54 -18.80 14.27
N GLY A 290 5.36 -19.37 14.56
CA GLY A 290 5.22 -20.58 15.36
C GLY A 290 5.98 -21.78 14.80
N GLY A 291 6.78 -22.44 15.64
CA GLY A 291 7.61 -23.59 15.25
C GLY A 291 9.04 -23.19 14.85
N ARG A 292 9.75 -24.08 14.15
CA ARG A 292 11.11 -23.80 13.65
C ARG A 292 11.03 -23.30 12.21
N LEU A 293 11.34 -22.02 12.01
CA LEU A 293 11.48 -21.44 10.66
C LEU A 293 12.53 -22.23 9.86
N GLY A 294 12.16 -22.70 8.67
CA GLY A 294 13.03 -23.50 7.81
C GLY A 294 12.85 -25.02 7.93
N GLU A 295 12.05 -25.51 8.89
CA GLU A 295 11.57 -26.89 8.91
C GLU A 295 10.19 -27.02 8.23
N GLY A 296 9.88 -28.21 7.71
CA GLY A 296 8.77 -28.43 6.77
C GLY A 296 7.35 -28.18 7.30
N ASN A 297 6.43 -28.04 6.34
CA ASN A 297 4.99 -27.75 6.44
C ASN A 297 4.56 -26.54 7.31
N TYR A 298 4.45 -25.37 6.68
CA TYR A 298 3.97 -24.11 7.28
C TYR A 298 2.44 -23.96 7.30
N ILE A 299 1.69 -24.94 6.77
CA ILE A 299 0.23 -24.85 6.63
C ILE A 299 -0.49 -24.62 7.98
N PRO A 300 -0.13 -25.31 9.09
CA PRO A 300 -0.80 -25.09 10.39
C PRO A 300 -0.64 -23.65 10.92
N GLN A 301 0.54 -23.06 10.77
CA GLN A 301 0.85 -21.68 11.16
C GLN A 301 0.01 -20.69 10.34
N VAL A 302 -0.05 -20.91 9.03
CA VAL A 302 -0.84 -20.07 8.12
C VAL A 302 -2.33 -20.18 8.43
N ASN A 303 -2.87 -21.37 8.70
CA ASN A 303 -4.27 -21.54 9.07
C ASN A 303 -4.59 -20.81 10.39
N SER A 304 -3.74 -20.96 11.41
CA SER A 304 -3.91 -20.24 12.67
C SER A 304 -3.82 -18.72 12.50
N ALA A 305 -2.86 -18.24 11.68
CA ALA A 305 -2.75 -16.83 11.36
C ALA A 305 -3.97 -16.32 10.58
N MET A 306 -4.54 -17.13 9.68
CA MET A 306 -5.73 -16.76 8.91
C MET A 306 -6.95 -16.57 9.81
N GLU A 307 -7.20 -17.47 10.75
CA GLU A 307 -8.28 -17.33 11.75
C GLU A 307 -8.13 -16.03 12.56
N ARG A 308 -6.90 -15.65 12.91
CA ARG A 308 -6.63 -14.37 13.60
C ARG A 308 -6.81 -13.19 12.65
N ALA A 309 -6.44 -13.33 11.38
CA ALA A 309 -6.48 -12.25 10.39
C ALA A 309 -7.91 -11.78 10.11
N GLU A 310 -8.91 -12.67 10.26
CA GLU A 310 -10.33 -12.32 10.16
C GLU A 310 -10.74 -11.20 11.13
N ALA A 311 -10.10 -11.10 12.30
CA ALA A 311 -10.37 -10.02 13.25
C ALA A 311 -10.06 -8.62 12.67
N SER A 312 -9.18 -8.53 11.68
CA SER A 312 -8.84 -7.28 10.99
C SER A 312 -10.07 -6.64 10.33
N VAL A 313 -11.02 -7.46 9.85
CA VAL A 313 -12.27 -6.98 9.24
C VAL A 313 -13.07 -6.15 10.25
N SER A 314 -13.12 -6.62 11.51
CA SER A 314 -13.79 -5.91 12.60
C SER A 314 -13.12 -4.56 12.88
N PHE A 315 -11.79 -4.49 12.89
CA PHE A 315 -11.07 -3.21 13.08
C PHE A 315 -11.35 -2.21 11.96
N VAL A 316 -11.38 -2.64 10.70
CA VAL A 316 -11.74 -1.77 9.57
C VAL A 316 -13.16 -1.23 9.73
N ASN A 317 -14.12 -2.09 10.08
CA ASN A 317 -15.50 -1.67 10.28
C ASN A 317 -15.67 -0.72 11.47
N GLN A 318 -14.97 -0.97 12.58
CA GLN A 318 -14.98 -0.07 13.75
C GLN A 318 -14.37 1.29 13.44
N ALA A 319 -13.26 1.32 12.68
CA ALA A 319 -12.65 2.57 12.26
C ALA A 319 -13.56 3.36 11.30
N ASP A 320 -14.25 2.70 10.37
CA ASP A 320 -15.24 3.35 9.51
C ASP A 320 -16.50 3.79 10.25
N HIS A 321 -16.94 3.04 11.27
CA HIS A 321 -18.01 3.48 12.16
C HIS A 321 -17.61 4.74 12.92
N LEU A 322 -16.39 4.82 13.44
CA LEU A 322 -15.89 6.04 14.07
C LEU A 322 -15.91 7.23 13.09
N ARG A 323 -15.46 7.04 11.85
CA ARG A 323 -15.54 8.09 10.81
C ARG A 323 -16.98 8.54 10.54
N HIS A 324 -17.89 7.59 10.43
CA HIS A 324 -19.32 7.86 10.25
C HIS A 324 -19.86 8.72 11.40
N GLU A 325 -19.65 8.30 12.64
CA GLU A 325 -20.09 9.03 13.83
C GLU A 325 -19.46 10.42 13.92
N THR A 326 -18.16 10.54 13.63
CA THR A 326 -17.50 11.85 13.62
C THR A 326 -18.15 12.81 12.62
N LEU A 327 -18.43 12.37 11.39
CA LEU A 327 -19.09 13.21 10.40
C LEU A 327 -20.51 13.59 10.85
N GLN A 328 -21.25 12.66 11.44
CA GLN A 328 -22.60 12.95 11.98
C GLN A 328 -22.56 13.94 13.14
N GLN A 329 -21.65 13.78 14.10
CA GLN A 329 -21.52 14.72 15.23
C GLN A 329 -21.06 16.10 14.76
N MET A 330 -20.10 16.17 13.83
CA MET A 330 -19.73 17.43 13.19
C MET A 330 -20.94 18.12 12.56
N HIS A 331 -21.77 17.40 11.81
CA HIS A 331 -22.99 17.96 11.23
C HIS A 331 -24.01 18.45 12.28
N ARG A 332 -24.10 17.81 13.45
CA ARG A 332 -24.95 18.25 14.57
C ARG A 332 -24.44 19.52 15.26
N ILE A 333 -23.13 19.69 15.35
CA ILE A 333 -22.51 20.87 15.98
C ILE A 333 -22.57 22.09 15.04
N LEU A 334 -22.40 21.87 13.74
CA LEU A 334 -22.28 22.92 12.74
C LEU A 334 -23.64 23.37 12.19
N THR A 335 -23.71 24.63 11.77
CA THR A 335 -24.80 25.10 10.92
C THR A 335 -24.71 24.45 9.54
N THR A 336 -25.81 24.44 8.78
CA THR A 336 -25.83 23.89 7.41
C THR A 336 -24.74 24.51 6.52
N ARG A 337 -24.52 25.82 6.61
CA ARG A 337 -23.49 26.52 5.82
C ARG A 337 -22.06 26.13 6.24
N GLN A 338 -21.80 26.03 7.53
CA GLN A 338 -20.51 25.54 8.04
C GLN A 338 -20.27 24.07 7.65
N ALA A 339 -21.31 23.21 7.72
CA ALA A 339 -21.21 21.81 7.29
C ALA A 339 -20.90 21.69 5.79
N ALA A 340 -21.56 22.49 4.94
CA ALA A 340 -21.26 22.56 3.52
C ALA A 340 -19.81 22.99 3.24
N ARG A 341 -19.31 24.00 3.97
CA ARG A 341 -17.91 24.44 3.89
C ARG A 341 -16.93 23.35 4.34
N GLY A 342 -17.26 22.63 5.41
CA GLY A 342 -16.49 21.48 5.89
C GLY A 342 -16.41 20.36 4.87
N LEU A 343 -17.53 19.99 4.25
CA LEU A 343 -17.59 18.94 3.22
C LEU A 343 -16.86 19.34 1.95
N LEU A 344 -16.95 20.62 1.55
CA LEU A 344 -16.15 21.18 0.46
C LEU A 344 -14.65 21.06 0.76
N ALA A 345 -14.22 21.54 1.94
CA ALA A 345 -12.81 21.47 2.36
C ALA A 345 -12.29 20.03 2.47
N LEU A 346 -13.13 19.11 2.97
CA LEU A 346 -12.83 17.68 3.05
C LEU A 346 -12.57 17.09 1.66
N GLY A 347 -13.44 17.39 0.71
CA GLY A 347 -13.31 16.96 -0.66
C GLY A 347 -12.05 17.52 -1.34
N GLU A 348 -11.81 18.83 -1.19
CA GLU A 348 -10.61 19.49 -1.73
C GLU A 348 -9.32 18.94 -1.14
N TYR A 349 -9.30 18.62 0.16
CA TYR A 349 -8.15 18.00 0.81
C TYR A 349 -7.75 16.69 0.13
N PHE A 350 -8.68 15.77 -0.09
CA PHE A 350 -8.39 14.51 -0.78
C PHE A 350 -8.11 14.70 -2.28
N GLN A 351 -8.72 15.68 -2.95
CA GLN A 351 -8.33 16.05 -4.31
C GLN A 351 -6.86 16.51 -4.39
N ARG A 352 -6.41 17.32 -3.43
CA ARG A 352 -5.01 17.79 -3.37
C ARG A 352 -4.03 16.65 -3.10
N LEU A 353 -4.38 15.67 -2.26
CA LEU A 353 -3.57 14.47 -2.07
C LEU A 353 -3.43 13.66 -3.38
N ARG A 354 -4.52 13.47 -4.13
CA ARG A 354 -4.49 12.79 -5.43
C ARG A 354 -3.68 13.56 -6.47
N ALA A 355 -3.83 14.89 -6.51
CA ALA A 355 -3.03 15.76 -7.38
C ALA A 355 -1.54 15.67 -7.03
N LEU A 356 -1.19 15.68 -5.74
CA LEU A 356 0.20 15.50 -5.28
C LEU A 356 0.80 14.18 -5.77
N SER A 357 0.04 13.06 -5.68
CA SER A 357 0.50 11.77 -6.18
C SER A 357 0.79 11.82 -7.70
N SER A 358 -0.08 12.49 -8.46
CA SER A 358 0.04 12.62 -9.91
C SER A 358 1.24 13.48 -10.32
N SER A 359 1.42 14.63 -9.65
CA SER A 359 2.57 15.50 -9.86
C SER A 359 3.89 14.82 -9.48
N TRP A 360 3.90 14.03 -8.40
CA TRP A 360 5.08 13.28 -8.02
C TRP A 360 5.43 12.20 -9.05
N ALA A 361 4.45 11.49 -9.59
CA ALA A 361 4.67 10.45 -10.59
C ALA A 361 5.24 11.01 -11.92
N THR A 362 4.86 12.24 -12.28
CA THR A 362 5.24 12.89 -13.54
C THR A 362 6.49 13.77 -13.44
N ARG A 363 7.11 13.88 -12.26
CA ARG A 363 8.32 14.69 -12.08
C ARG A 363 9.46 14.18 -12.96
N HIS A 364 10.09 15.07 -13.72
CA HIS A 364 11.31 14.74 -14.45
C HIS A 364 12.40 14.36 -13.45
N ARG A 365 12.94 13.15 -13.57
CA ARG A 365 14.16 12.75 -12.86
C ARG A 365 15.33 13.17 -13.73
N GLU A 366 16.07 14.18 -13.30
CA GLU A 366 17.37 14.46 -13.92
C GLU A 366 18.26 13.22 -13.74
N PRO A 367 18.92 12.73 -14.81
CA PRO A 367 19.88 11.66 -14.68
C PRO A 367 21.08 12.18 -13.88
N THR A 368 21.27 11.64 -12.67
CA THR A 368 22.46 11.84 -11.83
C THR A 368 23.65 11.07 -12.36
#